data_AF-A0A932LHC1-F1
#
_entry.id   AF-A0A932LHC1-F1
#
_cell.length_a   1.000
_cell.length_b   1.000
_cell.length_c   1.000
_cell.angle_alpha   90.00
_cell.angle_beta   90.00
_cell.angle_gamma   90.00
#
_symmetry.space_group_name_H-M   'P 1'
#
loop_
_entity.id
_entity.type
_entity.pdbx_description
1 polymer ?
#
loop_
_entity_poly.entity_id
_entity_poly.type
_entity_poly.pdbx_seq_one_letter_code
_entity_poly.pdbx_strand_id
1 'polypeptide(L)'
;DKLREEAGVFYSRQENAFRNYSFEDLEEMGVETARDVRIRPLAQTFLAVQGEITRMSKLPDVFENQKWYEDTFRETYLHSDARKIVVAYKVHLVLRDPVQRLVERASQKLAQAISRARNLVWALLIQAILNDPKLPQMLEDYGSSLRKEGAFREYLRALASSRLFPILKEVLGRNEYKDRMEKERYDFLRSKEVFNQCKELGAEKFGWLKKSL
;
A
#
# COMPACT_ATOMS: atom_id res chain seq x y z
N ASP A 1 17.07 11.78 13.63
CA ASP A 1 15.62 11.76 13.33
C ASP A 1 15.47 11.58 11.82
N LYS A 2 15.59 10.32 11.34
CA LYS A 2 15.87 9.99 9.92
C LYS A 2 14.96 10.69 8.92
N LEU A 3 13.64 10.62 9.12
CA LEU A 3 12.66 11.21 8.19
C LEU A 3 12.78 12.73 8.14
N ARG A 4 13.13 13.36 9.26
CA ARG A 4 13.34 14.81 9.34
C ARG A 4 14.65 15.22 8.68
N GLU A 5 15.72 14.46 8.93
CA GLU A 5 17.07 14.74 8.42
C GLU A 5 17.20 14.49 6.91
N GLU A 6 16.62 13.39 6.41
CA GLU A 6 16.79 12.96 5.02
C GLU A 6 15.64 13.37 4.09
N ALA A 7 14.43 13.54 4.63
CA ALA A 7 13.24 13.84 3.82
C ALA A 7 12.49 15.10 4.26
N GLY A 8 12.91 15.78 5.33
CA GLY A 8 12.23 16.99 5.82
C GLY A 8 10.83 16.75 6.40
N VAL A 9 10.45 15.49 6.67
CA VAL A 9 9.12 15.13 7.17
C VAL A 9 9.17 14.80 8.67
N PHE A 10 8.24 15.37 9.43
CA PHE A 10 8.15 15.10 10.86
C PHE A 10 7.54 13.73 11.16
N TYR A 11 8.09 13.04 12.15
CA TYR A 11 7.53 11.83 12.73
C TYR A 11 6.84 12.14 14.07
N SER A 12 5.56 11.81 14.20
CA SER A 12 4.79 12.01 15.43
C SER A 12 4.58 10.70 16.16
N ARG A 13 5.03 10.66 17.42
CA ARG A 13 4.84 9.53 18.33
C ARG A 13 3.54 9.60 19.15
N GLN A 14 2.62 10.52 18.87
CA GLN A 14 1.43 10.68 19.72
C GLN A 14 0.62 9.39 19.84
N GLU A 15 0.67 8.76 21.01
CA GLU A 15 0.07 7.45 21.32
C GLU A 15 -1.46 7.49 21.53
N ASN A 16 -2.10 8.66 21.59
CA ASN A 16 -3.46 8.76 22.16
C ASN A 16 -4.53 9.51 21.35
N ALA A 17 -4.32 9.90 20.09
CA ALA A 17 -5.30 10.75 19.42
C ALA A 17 -6.49 10.04 18.73
N PHE A 18 -6.43 8.74 18.38
CA PHE A 18 -7.53 8.10 17.62
C PHE A 18 -7.69 6.60 17.91
N ARG A 19 -7.80 6.19 19.18
CA ARG A 19 -7.95 4.77 19.55
C ARG A 19 -9.18 4.08 18.93
N ASN A 20 -10.20 4.84 18.49
CA ASN A 20 -11.50 4.29 18.10
C ASN A 20 -11.86 4.44 16.61
N TYR A 21 -10.99 5.05 15.80
CA TYR A 21 -11.24 5.21 14.37
C TYR A 21 -10.14 4.53 13.58
N SER A 22 -10.53 3.69 12.63
CA SER A 22 -9.63 3.26 11.58
C SER A 22 -9.22 4.50 10.76
N PHE A 23 -8.07 4.44 10.10
CA PHE A 23 -7.67 5.56 9.23
C PHE A 23 -8.66 5.76 8.08
N GLU A 24 -9.37 4.70 7.66
CA GLU A 24 -10.45 4.76 6.67
C GLU A 24 -11.59 5.66 7.18
N ASP A 25 -11.98 5.50 8.45
CA ASP A 25 -12.97 6.38 9.10
C ASP A 25 -12.47 7.83 9.16
N LEU A 26 -11.20 8.06 9.49
CA LEU A 26 -10.61 9.41 9.56
C LEU A 26 -10.53 10.09 8.18
N GLU A 27 -10.29 9.32 7.12
CA GLU A 27 -10.29 9.80 5.73
C GLU A 27 -11.72 10.12 5.26
N GLU A 28 -12.71 9.28 5.60
CA GLU A 28 -14.13 9.54 5.33
C GLU A 28 -14.66 10.77 6.08
N MET A 29 -14.15 11.02 7.29
CA MET A 29 -14.47 12.21 8.09
C MET A 29 -13.79 13.50 7.62
N GLY A 30 -12.98 13.46 6.54
CA GLY A 30 -12.33 14.65 5.97
C GLY A 30 -11.19 15.23 6.81
N VAL A 31 -10.61 14.45 7.73
CA VAL A 31 -9.50 14.92 8.58
C VAL A 31 -8.21 15.02 7.75
N GLU A 32 -7.60 16.21 7.69
CA GLU A 32 -6.26 16.39 7.11
C GLU A 32 -5.18 15.74 7.99
N THR A 33 -4.87 14.48 7.70
CA THR A 33 -3.82 13.69 8.39
C THR A 33 -2.40 13.93 7.85
N ALA A 34 -2.23 14.82 6.87
CA ALA A 34 -1.05 14.87 6.00
C ALA A 34 0.13 15.75 6.50
N ARG A 35 0.21 16.08 7.79
CA ARG A 35 1.29 16.95 8.31
C ARG A 35 2.46 16.18 8.93
N ASP A 36 2.25 14.92 9.32
CA ASP A 36 3.20 14.12 10.07
C ASP A 36 3.11 12.63 9.71
N VAL A 37 4.26 11.94 9.69
CA VAL A 37 4.28 10.47 9.64
C VAL A 37 3.91 9.93 11.00
N ARG A 38 2.84 9.14 11.05
CA ARG A 38 2.34 8.48 12.26
C ARG A 38 2.76 7.01 12.31
N ILE A 39 2.98 6.48 13.52
CA ILE A 39 3.48 5.11 13.72
C ILE A 39 2.56 4.03 13.14
N ARG A 40 1.23 4.15 13.26
CA ARG A 40 0.28 3.13 12.79
C ARG A 40 0.26 3.02 11.26
N PRO A 41 0.06 4.10 10.47
CA PRO A 41 0.14 3.99 9.02
C PRO A 41 1.57 3.69 8.54
N LEU A 42 2.61 4.08 9.29
CA LEU A 42 3.99 3.71 8.98
C LEU A 42 4.21 2.20 9.12
N ALA A 43 3.70 1.58 10.18
CA ALA A 43 3.71 0.13 10.33
C ALA A 43 2.99 -0.56 9.17
N GLN A 44 1.79 -0.08 8.79
CA GLN A 44 1.09 -0.62 7.61
C GLN A 44 1.88 -0.42 6.31
N THR A 45 2.59 0.69 6.16
CA THR A 45 3.48 0.94 5.01
C THR A 45 4.57 -0.12 4.94
N PHE A 46 5.24 -0.40 6.06
CA PHE A 46 6.28 -1.44 6.12
C PHE A 46 5.72 -2.84 5.87
N LEU A 47 4.56 -3.16 6.42
CA LEU A 47 3.87 -4.42 6.14
C LEU A 47 3.49 -4.54 4.65
N ALA A 48 3.05 -3.44 4.02
CA ALA A 48 2.73 -3.40 2.59
C ALA A 48 3.98 -3.63 1.72
N VAL A 49 5.11 -3.00 2.05
CA VAL A 49 6.42 -3.26 1.41
C VAL A 49 6.79 -4.75 1.52
N GLN A 50 6.57 -5.34 2.69
CA GLN A 50 6.90 -6.75 2.98
C GLN A 50 5.91 -7.75 2.35
N GLY A 51 4.73 -7.29 1.92
CA GLY A 51 3.64 -8.15 1.45
C GLY A 51 2.87 -8.85 2.57
N GLU A 52 2.97 -8.39 3.81
CA GLU A 52 2.31 -8.95 4.99
C GLU A 52 0.85 -8.45 5.11
N ILE A 53 0.04 -8.70 4.08
CA ILE A 53 -1.34 -8.18 3.95
C ILE A 53 -2.21 -8.58 5.15
N THR A 54 -2.02 -9.80 5.65
CA THR A 54 -2.80 -10.30 6.79
C THR A 54 -2.53 -9.49 8.06
N ARG A 55 -1.27 -9.12 8.30
CA ARG A 55 -0.87 -8.29 9.44
C ARG A 55 -1.33 -6.84 9.28
N MET A 56 -1.41 -6.32 8.05
CA MET A 56 -1.98 -4.98 7.81
C MET A 56 -3.44 -4.87 8.29
N SER A 57 -4.22 -5.95 8.19
CA SER A 57 -5.59 -6.04 8.69
C SER A 57 -5.68 -6.35 10.19
N LYS A 58 -4.58 -6.77 10.82
CA LYS A 58 -4.47 -7.09 12.26
C LYS A 58 -3.40 -6.22 12.92
N LEU A 59 -3.47 -4.92 12.64
CA LEU A 59 -2.47 -3.98 13.09
C LEU A 59 -2.29 -3.94 14.62
N PRO A 60 -3.35 -4.04 15.46
CA PRO A 60 -3.19 -4.09 16.92
C PRO A 60 -2.23 -5.20 17.37
N ASP A 61 -2.41 -6.41 16.85
CA ASP A 61 -1.56 -7.57 17.16
C ASP A 61 -0.07 -7.32 16.86
N VAL A 62 0.25 -6.49 15.85
CA VAL A 62 1.63 -6.12 15.51
C VAL A 62 2.29 -5.28 16.62
N PHE A 63 1.51 -4.43 17.30
CA PHE A 63 2.00 -3.61 18.41
C PHE A 63 1.98 -4.36 19.74
N GLU A 64 1.16 -5.40 19.87
CA GLU A 64 1.05 -6.24 21.08
C GLU A 64 2.05 -7.40 21.07
N ASN A 65 2.55 -7.80 19.89
CA ASN A 65 3.51 -8.90 19.74
C ASN A 65 4.91 -8.38 19.38
N GLN A 66 5.86 -8.50 20.31
CA GLN A 66 7.25 -8.03 20.16
C GLN A 66 7.92 -8.55 18.88
N LYS A 67 7.76 -9.83 18.56
CA LYS A 67 8.35 -10.42 17.35
C LYS A 67 7.77 -9.80 16.08
N TRP A 68 6.45 -9.56 16.05
CA TRP A 68 5.82 -8.93 14.89
C TRP A 68 6.20 -7.47 14.75
N TYR A 69 6.37 -6.77 15.88
CA TYR A 69 6.88 -5.41 15.90
C TYR A 69 8.28 -5.34 15.27
N GLU A 70 9.22 -6.18 15.73
CA GLU A 70 10.59 -6.25 15.21
C GLU A 70 10.63 -6.65 13.72
N ASP A 71 9.83 -7.65 13.32
CA ASP A 71 9.69 -8.07 11.92
C ASP A 71 9.20 -6.93 11.02
N THR A 72 8.34 -6.05 11.56
CA THR A 72 7.74 -4.92 10.84
C THR A 72 8.72 -3.75 10.75
N PHE A 73 9.33 -3.37 11.87
CA PHE A 73 10.25 -2.25 12.01
C PHE A 73 11.71 -2.72 11.89
N ARG A 74 12.04 -3.38 10.78
CA ARG A 74 13.38 -3.95 10.56
C ARG A 74 14.45 -2.86 10.58
N GLU A 75 15.57 -3.16 11.21
CA GLU A 75 16.74 -2.27 11.28
C GLU A 75 17.22 -1.82 9.90
N THR A 76 17.13 -2.70 8.89
CA THR A 76 17.44 -2.37 7.49
C THR A 76 16.73 -1.11 6.95
N TYR A 77 15.56 -0.75 7.47
CA TYR A 77 14.84 0.47 7.07
C TYR A 77 15.43 1.76 7.67
N LEU A 78 16.27 1.66 8.70
CA LEU A 78 17.04 2.80 9.20
C LEU A 78 18.14 3.18 8.20
N HIS A 79 18.58 2.25 7.36
CA HIS A 79 19.63 2.46 6.37
C HIS A 79 19.10 2.64 4.94
N SER A 80 17.79 2.51 4.73
CA SER A 80 17.17 2.74 3.42
C SER A 80 17.03 4.23 3.10
N ASP A 81 16.84 4.59 1.84
CA ASP A 81 16.55 5.97 1.44
C ASP A 81 15.18 6.40 2.03
N ALA A 82 15.18 7.39 2.93
CA ALA A 82 13.96 7.89 3.57
C ALA A 82 12.88 8.34 2.57
N ARG A 83 13.28 8.83 1.39
CA ARG A 83 12.33 9.26 0.34
C ARG A 83 11.46 8.10 -0.13
N LYS A 84 11.99 6.87 -0.16
CA LYS A 84 11.20 5.68 -0.51
C LYS A 84 10.16 5.36 0.56
N ILE A 85 10.52 5.52 1.85
CA ILE A 85 9.56 5.37 2.96
C ILE A 85 8.43 6.38 2.79
N VAL A 86 8.78 7.65 2.53
CA VAL A 86 7.80 8.74 2.34
C VAL A 86 6.90 8.46 1.15
N VAL A 87 7.44 8.10 -0.02
CA VAL A 87 6.61 7.77 -1.20
C VAL A 87 5.69 6.57 -0.92
N ALA A 88 6.20 5.49 -0.31
CA ALA A 88 5.39 4.31 0.02
C ALA A 88 4.25 4.64 1.00
N TYR A 89 4.53 5.47 2.01
CA TYR A 89 3.55 5.99 2.97
C TYR A 89 2.51 6.86 2.26
N LYS A 90 2.97 7.74 1.38
CA LYS A 90 2.14 8.69 0.64
C LYS A 90 1.14 8.00 -0.28
N VAL A 91 1.45 6.82 -0.83
CA VAL A 91 0.48 6.00 -1.59
C VAL A 91 -0.81 5.78 -0.80
N HIS A 92 -0.71 5.50 0.50
CA HIS A 92 -1.89 5.30 1.37
C HIS A 92 -2.77 6.55 1.45
N LEU A 93 -2.15 7.72 1.57
CA LEU A 93 -2.83 9.01 1.73
C LEU A 93 -3.71 9.40 0.53
N VAL A 94 -3.47 8.77 -0.63
CA VAL A 94 -4.17 9.03 -1.88
C VAL A 94 -4.70 7.74 -2.53
N LEU A 95 -4.78 6.64 -1.78
CA LEU A 95 -5.08 5.31 -2.30
C LEU A 95 -6.49 5.16 -2.90
N ARG A 96 -7.42 6.03 -2.48
CA ARG A 96 -8.79 6.05 -3.01
C ARG A 96 -8.82 6.21 -4.53
N ASP A 97 -8.03 7.13 -5.08
CA ASP A 97 -8.03 7.46 -6.51
C ASP A 97 -7.62 6.26 -7.41
N PRO A 98 -6.49 5.57 -7.16
CA PRO A 98 -6.13 4.39 -7.95
C PRO A 98 -7.06 3.20 -7.70
N VAL A 99 -7.61 3.01 -6.49
CA VAL A 99 -8.60 1.94 -6.24
C VAL A 99 -9.88 2.19 -7.05
N GLN A 100 -10.41 3.42 -7.00
CA GLN A 100 -11.60 3.79 -7.78
C GLN A 100 -11.36 3.58 -9.28
N ARG A 101 -10.18 3.97 -9.78
CA ARG A 101 -9.80 3.76 -11.18
C ARG A 101 -9.82 2.29 -11.59
N LEU A 102 -9.40 1.38 -10.71
CA LEU A 102 -9.45 -0.06 -10.95
C LEU A 102 -10.89 -0.59 -10.97
N VAL A 103 -11.72 -0.14 -10.03
CA VAL A 103 -13.14 -0.49 -9.91
C VAL A 103 -13.92 -0.09 -11.16
N GLU A 104 -13.73 1.13 -11.66
CA GLU A 104 -14.40 1.66 -12.86
C GLU A 104 -14.09 0.86 -14.14
N ARG A 105 -12.93 0.19 -14.18
CA ARG A 105 -12.50 -0.61 -15.33
C ARG A 105 -12.92 -2.08 -15.23
N ALA A 106 -13.31 -2.53 -14.04
CA ALA A 106 -13.60 -3.92 -13.76
C ALA A 106 -15.04 -4.30 -14.11
N SER A 107 -15.27 -5.58 -14.40
CA SER A 107 -16.64 -6.12 -14.40
C SER A 107 -17.22 -6.06 -12.98
N GLN A 108 -18.54 -6.12 -12.83
CA GLN A 108 -19.21 -5.99 -11.52
C GLN A 108 -18.63 -6.92 -10.43
N LYS A 109 -18.42 -8.20 -10.73
CA LYS A 109 -17.83 -9.17 -9.78
C LYS A 109 -16.39 -8.79 -9.39
N LEU A 110 -15.57 -8.42 -10.37
CA LEU A 110 -14.18 -8.02 -10.12
C LEU A 110 -14.09 -6.68 -9.38
N ALA A 111 -14.98 -5.74 -9.69
CA ALA A 111 -15.11 -4.46 -9.01
C ALA A 111 -15.42 -4.63 -7.51
N GLN A 112 -16.32 -5.56 -7.16
CA GLN A 112 -16.62 -5.90 -5.76
C GLN A 112 -15.42 -6.52 -5.03
N ALA A 113 -14.61 -7.35 -5.70
CA ALA A 113 -13.38 -7.88 -5.10
C ALA A 113 -12.35 -6.76 -4.87
N ILE A 114 -12.11 -5.93 -5.90
CA ILE A 114 -11.11 -4.85 -5.86
C ILE A 114 -11.45 -3.82 -4.77
N SER A 115 -12.72 -3.46 -4.59
CA SER A 115 -13.13 -2.51 -3.54
C SER A 115 -12.81 -3.01 -2.13
N ARG A 116 -12.72 -4.32 -1.92
CA ARG A 116 -12.34 -4.96 -0.65
C ARG A 116 -10.84 -5.27 -0.54
N ALA A 117 -10.07 -5.01 -1.59
CA ALA A 117 -8.65 -5.36 -1.70
C ALA A 117 -7.69 -4.18 -1.41
N ARG A 118 -8.11 -3.16 -0.64
CA ARG A 118 -7.35 -1.91 -0.46
C ARG A 118 -5.89 -2.12 -0.03
N ASN A 119 -5.65 -2.99 0.96
CA ASN A 119 -4.28 -3.32 1.42
C ASN A 119 -3.45 -4.03 0.34
N LEU A 120 -4.07 -4.92 -0.43
CA LEU A 120 -3.42 -5.60 -1.55
C LEU A 120 -3.05 -4.60 -2.66
N VAL A 121 -3.97 -3.69 -3.03
CA VAL A 121 -3.72 -2.65 -4.03
C VAL A 121 -2.58 -1.73 -3.57
N TRP A 122 -2.55 -1.35 -2.30
CA TRP A 122 -1.47 -0.55 -1.74
C TRP A 122 -0.11 -1.24 -1.88
N ALA A 123 0.00 -2.50 -1.43
CA ALA A 123 1.24 -3.27 -1.53
C ALA A 123 1.70 -3.44 -2.99
N LEU A 124 0.77 -3.68 -3.92
CA LEU A 124 1.08 -3.81 -5.34
C LEU A 124 1.49 -2.48 -5.97
N LEU A 125 0.90 -1.35 -5.58
CA LEU A 125 1.34 -0.03 -6.03
C LEU A 125 2.77 0.26 -5.57
N ILE A 126 3.11 -0.07 -4.33
CA ILE A 126 4.50 0.08 -3.84
C ILE A 126 5.45 -0.75 -4.71
N GLN A 127 5.14 -2.02 -4.97
CA GLN A 127 5.98 -2.87 -5.83
C GLN A 127 6.08 -2.32 -7.26
N ALA A 128 4.98 -1.79 -7.81
CA ALA A 128 4.99 -1.14 -9.11
C ALA A 128 5.93 0.06 -9.14
N ILE A 129 5.87 0.93 -8.12
CA ILE A 129 6.73 2.12 -8.01
C ILE A 129 8.20 1.74 -7.85
N LEU A 130 8.52 0.78 -6.98
CA LEU A 130 9.90 0.36 -6.73
C LEU A 130 10.55 -0.34 -7.95
N ASN A 131 9.74 -0.85 -8.87
CA ASN A 131 10.18 -1.41 -10.14
C ASN A 131 10.02 -0.45 -11.33
N ASP A 132 9.52 0.77 -11.12
CA ASP A 132 9.33 1.72 -12.20
C ASP A 132 10.66 2.43 -12.52
N PRO A 133 11.07 2.52 -13.81
CA PRO A 133 12.25 3.27 -14.22
C PRO A 133 12.25 4.74 -13.78
N LYS A 134 11.06 5.32 -13.55
CA LYS A 134 10.89 6.71 -13.09
C LYS A 134 11.12 6.87 -11.59
N LEU A 135 11.42 5.80 -10.84
CA LEU A 135 11.62 5.87 -9.39
C LEU A 135 12.56 7.02 -8.96
N PRO A 136 13.75 7.26 -9.57
CA PRO A 136 14.61 8.36 -9.14
C PRO A 136 13.91 9.73 -9.19
N GLN A 137 13.24 10.04 -10.30
CA GLN A 137 12.46 11.28 -10.44
C GLN A 137 11.31 11.35 -9.43
N MET A 138 10.63 10.22 -9.20
CA MET A 138 9.53 10.15 -8.23
C MET A 138 9.99 10.44 -6.80
N LEU A 139 11.20 10.01 -6.43
CA LEU A 139 11.77 10.28 -5.11
C LEU A 139 12.16 11.76 -4.95
N GLU A 140 12.66 12.39 -6.01
CA GLU A 140 12.96 13.82 -6.02
C GLU A 140 11.69 14.67 -5.92
N ASP A 141 10.69 14.36 -6.74
CA ASP A 141 9.46 15.16 -6.85
C ASP A 141 8.56 15.02 -5.62
N TYR A 142 8.48 13.81 -5.03
CA TYR A 142 7.43 13.48 -4.05
C TYR A 142 7.92 12.85 -2.76
N GLY A 143 9.23 12.57 -2.63
CA GLY A 143 9.81 11.87 -1.48
C GLY A 143 10.14 12.75 -0.27
N SER A 144 9.95 14.07 -0.38
CA SER A 144 10.25 15.04 0.69
C SER A 144 9.01 15.71 1.29
N SER A 145 7.81 15.24 0.93
CA SER A 145 6.55 15.83 1.42
C SER A 145 5.39 14.85 1.44
N LEU A 146 4.49 15.01 2.41
CA LEU A 146 3.22 14.28 2.51
C LEU A 146 2.04 14.99 1.83
N ARG A 147 2.28 16.12 1.15
CA ARG A 147 1.25 16.80 0.35
C ARG A 147 0.63 15.82 -0.64
N LYS A 148 -0.67 15.96 -0.93
CA LYS A 148 -1.40 15.04 -1.82
C LYS A 148 -1.45 15.59 -3.25
N GLU A 149 -0.30 15.72 -3.91
CA GLU A 149 -0.18 16.40 -5.22
C GLU A 149 -0.98 15.69 -6.32
N GLY A 150 -1.59 16.49 -7.21
CA GLY A 150 -2.38 15.98 -8.34
C GLY A 150 -1.56 15.10 -9.28
N ALA A 151 -0.32 15.49 -9.57
CA ALA A 151 0.57 14.74 -10.45
C ALA A 151 0.97 13.36 -9.86
N PHE A 152 1.17 13.28 -8.54
CA PHE A 152 1.41 12.01 -7.87
C PHE A 152 0.19 11.08 -7.96
N ARG A 153 -1.01 11.61 -7.71
CA ARG A 153 -2.28 10.86 -7.87
C ARG A 153 -2.44 10.34 -9.29
N GLU A 154 -2.13 11.17 -10.29
CA GLU A 154 -2.27 10.77 -11.68
C GLU A 154 -1.29 9.66 -12.08
N TYR A 155 -0.05 9.76 -11.60
CA TYR A 155 0.93 8.69 -11.75
C TYR A 155 0.43 7.36 -11.15
N LEU A 156 -0.16 7.38 -9.94
CA LEU A 156 -0.74 6.17 -9.35
C LEU A 156 -1.94 5.63 -10.14
N ARG A 157 -2.81 6.49 -10.68
CA ARG A 157 -3.92 6.06 -11.55
C ARG A 157 -3.42 5.39 -12.84
N ALA A 158 -2.34 5.92 -13.42
CA ALA A 158 -1.69 5.33 -14.58
C ALA A 158 -1.08 3.97 -14.27
N LEU A 159 -0.36 3.82 -13.16
CA LEU A 159 0.18 2.53 -12.70
C LEU A 159 -0.94 1.52 -12.40
N ALA A 160 -2.00 1.97 -11.72
CA ALA A 160 -3.14 1.13 -11.42
C ALA A 160 -3.76 0.56 -12.70
N SER A 161 -3.97 1.42 -13.70
CA SER A 161 -4.58 1.03 -14.98
C SER A 161 -3.68 0.13 -15.84
N SER A 162 -2.38 0.45 -15.91
CA SER A 162 -1.44 -0.16 -16.86
C SER A 162 -0.68 -1.37 -16.31
N ARG A 163 -0.58 -1.50 -14.99
CA ARG A 163 0.15 -2.57 -14.31
C ARG A 163 -0.76 -3.42 -13.43
N LEU A 164 -1.46 -2.82 -12.48
CA LEU A 164 -2.24 -3.57 -11.50
C LEU A 164 -3.50 -4.19 -12.08
N PHE A 165 -4.23 -3.49 -12.95
CA PHE A 165 -5.48 -4.02 -13.51
C PHE A 165 -5.27 -5.34 -14.28
N PRO A 166 -4.29 -5.46 -15.20
CA PRO A 166 -3.97 -6.75 -15.82
C PRO A 166 -3.66 -7.86 -14.81
N ILE A 167 -2.88 -7.56 -13.77
CA ILE A 167 -2.51 -8.54 -12.74
C ILE A 167 -3.74 -8.99 -11.94
N LEU A 168 -4.50 -8.04 -11.41
CA LEU A 168 -5.68 -8.33 -10.58
C LEU A 168 -6.75 -9.06 -11.38
N LYS A 169 -6.98 -8.66 -12.64
CA LYS A 169 -7.95 -9.33 -13.52
C LYS A 169 -7.60 -10.81 -13.71
N GLU A 170 -6.32 -11.11 -13.91
CA GLU A 170 -5.88 -12.47 -14.18
C GLU A 170 -5.83 -13.33 -12.92
N VAL A 171 -5.25 -12.82 -11.83
CA VAL A 171 -5.19 -13.55 -10.55
C VAL A 171 -6.59 -13.80 -9.99
N LEU A 172 -7.43 -12.77 -9.91
CA LEU A 172 -8.80 -12.93 -9.38
C LEU A 172 -9.74 -13.64 -10.37
N GLY A 173 -9.32 -13.83 -11.63
CA GLY A 173 -10.01 -14.63 -12.63
C GLY A 173 -9.75 -16.13 -12.54
N ARG A 174 -8.78 -16.57 -11.71
CA ARG A 174 -8.44 -17.98 -11.52
C ARG A 174 -9.60 -18.77 -10.91
N ASN A 175 -9.73 -20.04 -11.30
CA ASN A 175 -10.83 -20.90 -10.86
C ASN A 175 -10.90 -21.06 -9.34
N GLU A 176 -9.76 -21.03 -8.65
CA GLU A 176 -9.66 -21.15 -7.18
C GLU A 176 -10.41 -20.07 -6.40
N TYR A 177 -10.62 -18.88 -6.99
CA TYR A 177 -11.33 -17.77 -6.35
C TYR A 177 -12.79 -17.63 -6.81
N LYS A 178 -13.21 -18.31 -7.88
CA LYS A 178 -14.57 -18.17 -8.44
C LYS A 178 -15.66 -18.49 -7.44
N ASP A 179 -15.61 -19.66 -6.81
CA ASP A 179 -16.60 -20.09 -5.82
C ASP A 179 -16.66 -19.13 -4.61
N ARG A 180 -15.51 -18.64 -4.15
CA ARG A 180 -15.43 -17.68 -3.04
C ARG A 180 -16.07 -16.35 -3.42
N MET A 181 -15.75 -15.82 -4.60
CA MET A 181 -16.32 -14.57 -5.11
C MET A 181 -17.83 -14.68 -5.38
N GLU A 182 -18.31 -15.82 -5.87
CA GLU A 182 -19.76 -16.07 -6.07
C GLU A 182 -20.53 -16.11 -4.76
N LYS A 183 -19.91 -16.61 -3.69
CA LYS A 183 -20.46 -16.60 -2.33
C LYS A 183 -20.16 -15.31 -1.56
N GLU A 184 -19.67 -14.26 -2.23
CA GLU A 184 -19.27 -12.98 -1.65
C GLU A 184 -18.26 -13.08 -0.50
N ARG A 185 -17.41 -14.12 -0.51
CA ARG A 185 -16.33 -14.32 0.47
C ARG A 185 -15.01 -13.79 -0.07
N TYR A 186 -14.50 -12.76 0.58
CA TYR A 186 -13.34 -11.99 0.12
C TYR A 186 -12.16 -12.01 1.11
N ASP A 187 -12.20 -12.88 2.11
CA ASP A 187 -11.16 -13.07 3.12
C ASP A 187 -9.78 -13.39 2.49
N PHE A 188 -9.77 -14.11 1.37
CA PHE A 188 -8.56 -14.48 0.65
C PHE A 188 -7.76 -13.27 0.15
N LEU A 189 -8.41 -12.12 -0.12
CA LEU A 189 -7.74 -10.88 -0.53
C LEU A 189 -6.81 -10.31 0.55
N ARG A 190 -6.98 -10.73 1.80
CA ARG A 190 -6.13 -10.35 2.93
C ARG A 190 -4.95 -11.31 3.13
N SER A 191 -4.81 -12.32 2.30
CA SER A 191 -3.74 -13.31 2.42
C SER A 191 -2.46 -12.85 1.73
N LYS A 192 -1.33 -13.32 2.26
CA LYS A 192 -0.02 -13.18 1.60
C LYS A 192 0.06 -13.98 0.29
N GLU A 193 -0.73 -15.04 0.18
CA GLU A 193 -0.80 -15.90 -1.00
C GLU A 193 -1.22 -15.12 -2.25
N VAL A 194 -2.35 -14.39 -2.19
CA VAL A 194 -2.82 -13.57 -3.30
C VAL A 194 -1.79 -12.50 -3.68
N PHE A 195 -1.14 -11.88 -2.70
CA PHE A 195 -0.06 -10.93 -2.97
C PHE A 195 1.10 -11.57 -3.72
N ASN A 196 1.53 -12.77 -3.32
CA ASN A 196 2.61 -13.49 -4.01
C ASN A 196 2.22 -13.84 -5.45
N GLN A 197 1.01 -14.36 -5.67
CA GLN A 197 0.51 -14.66 -7.01
C GLN A 197 0.48 -13.41 -7.91
N CYS A 198 0.02 -12.28 -7.38
CA CYS A 198 0.04 -11.00 -8.09
C CYS A 198 1.46 -10.53 -8.42
N LYS A 199 2.40 -10.68 -7.48
CA LYS A 199 3.79 -10.29 -7.65
C LYS A 199 4.53 -11.18 -8.65
N GLU A 200 4.29 -12.49 -8.62
CA GLU A 200 4.80 -13.45 -9.61
C GLU A 200 4.33 -13.09 -11.02
N LEU A 201 3.04 -12.77 -11.17
CA LEU A 201 2.52 -12.32 -12.45
C LEU A 201 3.09 -10.96 -12.87
N GLY A 202 3.38 -10.07 -11.91
CA GLY A 202 4.12 -8.84 -12.17
C GLY A 202 5.54 -9.08 -12.67
N ALA A 203 6.22 -10.11 -12.15
CA ALA A 203 7.54 -10.53 -12.62
C ALA A 203 7.47 -11.03 -14.07
N GLU A 204 6.49 -11.89 -14.37
CA GLU A 204 6.27 -12.44 -15.70
C GLU A 204 5.91 -11.37 -16.75
N LYS A 205 4.92 -10.51 -16.45
CA LYS A 205 4.40 -9.54 -17.43
C LYS A 205 5.22 -8.27 -17.55
N PHE A 206 5.87 -7.84 -16.47
CA PHE A 206 6.49 -6.51 -16.38
C PHE A 206 7.94 -6.55 -15.90
N GLY A 207 8.52 -7.74 -15.71
CA GLY A 207 9.90 -7.88 -15.23
C GLY A 207 10.10 -7.38 -13.79
N TRP A 208 9.04 -7.34 -12.97
CA TRP A 208 9.17 -6.93 -11.58
C TRP A 208 10.13 -7.85 -10.81
N LEU A 209 11.04 -7.24 -10.08
CA LEU A 209 11.87 -7.90 -9.09
C LEU A 209 11.26 -7.72 -7.71
N LYS A 210 11.59 -8.62 -6.79
CA LYS A 210 11.27 -8.45 -5.37
C LYS A 210 12.07 -7.27 -4.83
N LYS A 211 11.43 -6.11 -4.69
CA LYS A 211 12.05 -4.90 -4.17
C LYS A 211 11.62 -4.63 -2.73
N SER A 212 12.56 -4.15 -1.95
CA SER A 212 12.35 -3.54 -0.63
C SER A 212 12.71 -2.05 -0.73
N LEU A 213 12.39 -1.28 0.32
CA LEU A 213 12.88 0.10 0.49
C LEU A 213 14.41 0.11 0.52
#